data_AF-A0A965YKU8-F1
#
_entry.id   AF-A0A965YKU8-F1
#
_cell.length_a   1.000
_cell.length_b   1.000
_cell.length_c   1.000
_cell.angle_alpha   90.00
_cell.angle_beta   90.00
_cell.angle_gamma   90.00
#
_symmetry.space_group_name_H-M   'P 1'
#
loop_
_entity.id
_entity.type
_entity.pdbx_description
1 polymer ?
#
loop_
_entity_poly.entity_id
_entity_poly.type
_entity_poly.pdbx_seq_one_letter_code
_entity_poly.pdbx_strand_id
1 'polypeptide(L)'
;MQTKNYIIISASVIVLITAIALTFYFVGKKKVNNVAKLPDQTNWGNELDDTENLEIQKHSRKLYEDMKGLNFLSRDASIYSEYLASSDRVFVGAANYFAQTYGKGENLAQWLDSENFAITNIGLSTTIDSIMGRLAKYGITA
;
A
#
# COMPACT_ATOMS: atom_id res chain seq x y z
N MET A 1 -21.75 18.82 45.57
CA MET A 1 -22.41 18.99 44.26
C MET A 1 -21.47 19.55 43.18
N GLN A 2 -20.39 20.27 43.54
CA GLN A 2 -19.42 20.81 42.57
C GLN A 2 -18.55 19.75 41.84
N THR A 3 -18.16 18.66 42.51
CA THR A 3 -17.24 17.65 41.94
C THR A 3 -17.79 16.93 40.70
N LYS A 4 -19.11 16.68 40.66
CA LYS A 4 -19.78 16.03 39.52
C LYS A 4 -19.78 16.91 38.27
N ASN A 5 -19.89 18.24 38.44
CA ASN A 5 -19.92 19.17 37.31
C ASN A 5 -18.55 19.30 36.64
N TYR A 6 -17.45 19.27 37.41
CA TYR A 6 -16.09 19.29 36.84
C TYR A 6 -15.75 18.03 36.03
N ILE A 7 -16.23 16.86 36.46
CA ILE A 7 -16.02 15.58 35.75
C ILE A 7 -16.79 15.56 34.41
N ILE A 8 -18.01 16.10 34.39
CA ILE A 8 -18.82 16.13 33.16
C ILE A 8 -18.22 17.12 32.16
N ILE A 9 -17.77 18.30 32.63
CA ILE A 9 -17.14 19.31 31.77
C ILE A 9 -15.81 18.77 31.22
N SER A 10 -14.98 18.12 32.05
CA SER A 10 -13.70 17.57 31.59
C SER A 10 -13.88 16.40 30.61
N ALA A 11 -14.82 15.50 30.85
CA ALA A 11 -15.15 14.41 29.91
C ALA A 11 -15.64 14.95 28.56
N SER A 12 -16.47 15.99 28.56
CA SER A 12 -16.99 16.60 27.33
C SER A 12 -15.90 17.24 26.48
N VAL A 13 -14.92 17.89 27.12
CA VAL A 13 -13.76 18.49 26.44
C VAL A 13 -12.85 17.41 25.85
N ILE A 14 -12.62 16.31 26.57
CA ILE A 14 -11.80 15.19 26.07
C ILE A 14 -12.45 14.54 24.85
N VAL A 15 -13.76 14.29 24.87
CA VAL A 15 -14.50 13.74 23.72
C VAL A 15 -14.43 14.67 22.51
N LEU A 16 -14.50 15.99 22.73
CA LEU A 16 -14.37 16.97 21.65
C LEU A 16 -12.96 16.95 21.04
N ILE A 17 -11.91 16.89 21.85
CA ILE A 17 -10.52 16.83 21.37
C ILE A 17 -10.26 15.53 20.61
N THR A 18 -10.74 14.38 21.11
CA THR A 18 -10.57 13.09 20.42
C THR A 18 -11.38 13.04 19.13
N ALA A 19 -12.59 13.60 19.09
CA ALA A 19 -13.39 13.69 17.87
C ALA A 19 -12.71 14.59 16.82
N ILE A 20 -12.15 15.72 17.22
CA ILE A 20 -11.40 16.61 16.32
C ILE A 20 -10.12 15.90 15.82
N ALA A 21 -9.37 15.24 16.70
CA ALA A 21 -8.17 14.48 16.31
C ALA A 21 -8.49 13.32 15.36
N LEU A 22 -9.58 12.58 15.61
CA LEU A 22 -10.08 11.54 14.71
C LEU A 22 -10.56 12.13 13.39
N THR A 23 -11.22 13.29 13.40
CA THR A 23 -11.67 13.97 12.19
C THR A 23 -10.46 14.43 11.37
N PHE A 24 -9.41 15.00 11.97
CA PHE A 24 -8.17 15.32 11.25
C PHE A 24 -7.43 14.06 10.77
N TYR A 25 -7.45 12.97 11.54
CA TYR A 25 -6.88 11.68 11.14
C TYR A 25 -7.60 11.08 9.92
N PHE A 26 -8.94 11.16 9.87
CA PHE A 26 -9.75 10.61 8.77
C PHE A 26 -9.94 11.57 7.58
N VAL A 27 -10.01 12.89 7.79
CA VAL A 27 -10.18 13.91 6.74
C VAL A 27 -8.83 14.32 6.12
N GLY A 28 -7.73 14.23 6.89
CA GLY A 28 -6.36 14.49 6.41
C GLY A 28 -5.84 13.45 5.43
N LYS A 29 -6.38 12.23 5.43
CA LYS A 29 -6.21 11.29 4.30
C LYS A 29 -7.09 11.77 3.15
N LYS A 30 -6.62 12.80 2.43
CA LYS A 30 -7.04 13.01 1.04
C LYS A 30 -6.96 11.66 0.36
N LYS A 31 -8.12 11.12 -0.05
CA LYS A 31 -8.21 10.06 -1.04
C LYS A 31 -7.69 10.64 -2.35
N VAL A 32 -6.38 10.83 -2.46
CA VAL A 32 -5.75 10.89 -3.76
C VAL A 32 -5.93 9.47 -4.27
N ASN A 33 -6.93 9.24 -5.10
CA ASN A 33 -7.03 8.01 -5.85
C ASN A 33 -5.83 7.97 -6.79
N ASN A 34 -4.66 7.63 -6.26
CA ASN A 34 -3.43 7.33 -7.00
C ASN A 34 -3.60 5.95 -7.63
N VAL A 35 -4.71 5.72 -8.34
CA VAL A 35 -4.77 4.64 -9.32
C VAL A 35 -3.70 5.03 -10.33
N ALA A 36 -2.60 4.28 -10.33
CA ALA A 36 -1.49 4.50 -11.23
C ALA A 36 -2.04 4.71 -12.64
N LYS A 37 -1.83 5.91 -13.19
CA LYS A 37 -2.00 6.11 -14.62
C LYS A 37 -0.90 5.32 -15.27
N LEU A 38 -1.26 4.22 -15.93
CA LEU A 38 -0.38 3.54 -16.88
C LEU A 38 0.29 4.62 -17.74
N PRO A 39 1.61 4.58 -17.94
CA PRO A 39 2.22 5.53 -18.86
C PRO A 39 1.63 5.27 -20.24
N ASP A 40 1.18 6.34 -20.91
CA ASP A 40 0.62 6.36 -22.27
C ASP A 40 1.54 5.75 -23.35
N GLN A 41 2.69 5.19 -22.97
CA GLN A 41 3.75 4.71 -23.84
C GLN A 41 3.87 3.19 -23.90
N THR A 42 3.20 2.43 -23.03
CA THR A 42 3.32 0.98 -23.09
C THR A 42 2.18 0.37 -23.90
N ASN A 43 2.40 0.35 -25.21
CA ASN A 43 1.56 -0.36 -26.16
C ASN A 43 1.83 -1.87 -26.04
N TRP A 44 1.23 -2.49 -25.02
CA TRP A 44 1.42 -3.91 -24.68
C TRP A 44 0.85 -4.90 -25.71
N GLY A 45 0.30 -4.42 -26.84
CA GLY A 45 -0.46 -5.25 -27.75
C GLY A 45 -1.78 -5.69 -27.13
N ASN A 46 -2.29 -6.87 -27.55
CA ASN A 46 -3.60 -7.45 -27.20
C ASN A 46 -4.01 -7.37 -25.71
N GLU A 47 -5.29 -7.68 -25.43
CA GLU A 47 -5.81 -7.88 -24.07
C GLU A 47 -4.95 -8.87 -23.26
N LEU A 48 -4.97 -8.74 -21.93
CA LEU A 48 -4.29 -9.67 -21.01
C LEU A 48 -4.89 -11.07 -21.17
N ASP A 49 -4.04 -12.09 -21.30
CA ASP A 49 -4.53 -13.47 -21.33
C ASP A 49 -4.93 -13.96 -19.92
N ASP A 50 -5.62 -15.10 -19.86
CA ASP A 50 -6.11 -15.66 -18.58
C ASP A 50 -4.98 -16.00 -17.61
N THR A 51 -3.80 -16.37 -18.12
CA THR A 51 -2.63 -16.70 -17.29
C THR A 51 -2.04 -15.45 -16.67
N GLU A 52 -1.90 -14.38 -17.47
CA GLU A 52 -1.46 -13.07 -17.00
C GLU A 52 -2.42 -12.52 -15.95
N ASN A 53 -3.73 -12.61 -16.18
CA ASN A 53 -4.75 -12.17 -15.22
C ASN A 53 -4.67 -12.96 -13.90
N LEU A 54 -4.41 -14.27 -13.97
CA LEU A 54 -4.24 -15.10 -12.78
C LEU A 54 -2.99 -14.70 -11.98
N GLU A 55 -1.86 -14.52 -12.65
CA GLU A 55 -0.61 -14.12 -11.99
C GLU A 55 -0.69 -12.69 -11.43
N ILE A 56 -1.36 -11.77 -12.13
CA ILE A 56 -1.65 -10.41 -11.63
C ILE A 56 -2.37 -10.46 -10.28
N GLN A 57 -3.46 -11.21 -10.20
CA GLN A 57 -4.25 -11.36 -8.96
C GLN A 57 -3.44 -12.06 -7.86
N LYS A 58 -2.67 -13.08 -8.23
CA LYS A 58 -1.84 -13.86 -7.31
C LYS A 58 -0.74 -13.02 -6.68
N HIS A 59 0.07 -12.31 -7.47
CA HIS A 59 1.13 -11.44 -6.95
C HIS A 59 0.54 -10.34 -6.07
N SER A 60 -0.52 -9.68 -6.55
CA SER A 60 -1.18 -8.61 -5.79
C SER A 60 -1.70 -9.10 -4.43
N ARG A 61 -2.38 -10.26 -4.41
CA ARG A 61 -2.88 -10.85 -3.16
C ARG A 61 -1.74 -11.24 -2.22
N LYS A 62 -0.69 -11.92 -2.71
CA LYS A 62 0.45 -12.33 -1.87
C LYS A 62 1.12 -11.11 -1.22
N LEU A 63 1.37 -10.06 -1.99
CA LEU A 63 1.94 -8.80 -1.49
C LEU A 63 1.06 -8.17 -0.40
N TYR A 64 -0.25 -8.11 -0.61
CA TYR A 64 -1.18 -7.58 0.40
C TYR A 64 -1.20 -8.42 1.68
N GLU A 65 -1.32 -9.75 1.55
CA GLU A 65 -1.38 -10.66 2.69
C GLU A 65 -0.10 -10.60 3.53
N ASP A 66 1.06 -10.48 2.88
CA ASP A 66 2.34 -10.32 3.57
C ASP A 66 2.42 -8.94 4.23
N MET A 67 2.17 -7.83 3.52
CA MET A 67 2.32 -6.48 4.07
C MET A 67 1.28 -6.10 5.13
N LYS A 68 0.03 -6.57 5.04
CA LYS A 68 -1.03 -6.23 6.01
C LYS A 68 -0.74 -6.74 7.43
N GLY A 69 0.19 -7.70 7.57
CA GLY A 69 0.67 -8.21 8.85
C GLY A 69 1.50 -7.16 9.60
N LEU A 70 1.71 -7.37 10.90
CA LEU A 70 2.46 -6.44 11.74
C LEU A 70 3.92 -6.30 11.26
N ASN A 71 4.41 -5.06 11.14
CA ASN A 71 5.71 -4.71 10.53
C ASN A 71 6.94 -5.28 11.25
N PHE A 72 6.76 -5.85 12.44
CA PHE A 72 7.81 -6.54 13.19
C PHE A 72 7.93 -8.04 12.84
N LEU A 73 7.00 -8.58 12.04
CA LEU A 73 7.08 -9.95 11.54
C LEU A 73 8.09 -10.02 10.39
N SER A 74 8.82 -11.13 10.32
CA SER A 74 9.66 -11.40 9.15
C SER A 74 8.76 -11.53 7.92
N ARG A 75 9.17 -10.87 6.84
CA ARG A 75 8.44 -10.81 5.58
C ARG A 75 8.99 -11.92 4.68
N ASP A 76 8.12 -12.55 3.89
CA ASP A 76 8.57 -13.61 2.99
C ASP A 76 9.25 -13.00 1.74
N ALA A 77 10.59 -13.02 1.72
CA ALA A 77 11.39 -12.48 0.64
C ALA A 77 11.10 -13.12 -0.73
N SER A 78 10.57 -14.35 -0.77
CA SER A 78 10.19 -15.01 -2.01
C SER A 78 9.04 -14.27 -2.71
N ILE A 79 8.09 -13.70 -1.96
CA ILE A 79 6.95 -12.96 -2.51
C ILE A 79 7.42 -11.77 -3.35
N TYR A 80 8.35 -10.99 -2.78
CA TYR A 80 8.89 -9.79 -3.43
C TYR A 80 9.81 -10.16 -4.60
N SER A 81 10.60 -11.22 -4.46
CA SER A 81 11.50 -11.67 -5.52
C SER A 81 10.73 -12.26 -6.70
N GLU A 82 9.69 -13.07 -6.44
CA GLU A 82 8.76 -13.59 -7.46
C GLU A 82 8.05 -12.45 -8.17
N TYR A 83 7.55 -11.46 -7.43
CA TYR A 83 6.92 -10.28 -8.03
C TYR A 83 7.90 -9.50 -8.90
N LEU A 84 9.11 -9.20 -8.40
CA LEU A 84 10.14 -8.50 -9.15
C LEU A 84 10.56 -9.24 -10.42
N ALA A 85 10.53 -10.57 -10.44
CA ALA A 85 10.88 -11.40 -11.60
C ALA A 85 9.74 -11.53 -12.63
N SER A 86 8.52 -11.09 -12.33
CA SER A 86 7.38 -11.18 -13.24
C SER A 86 7.58 -10.37 -14.53
N SER A 87 6.86 -10.71 -15.60
CA SER A 87 6.86 -9.94 -16.85
C SER A 87 6.38 -8.51 -16.58
N ASP A 88 6.76 -7.54 -17.40
CA ASP A 88 6.35 -6.15 -17.15
C ASP A 88 4.82 -5.96 -17.17
N ARG A 89 4.10 -6.70 -18.03
CA ARG A 89 2.62 -6.71 -18.04
C ARG A 89 2.04 -7.16 -16.72
N VAL A 90 2.52 -8.29 -16.20
CA VAL A 90 2.07 -8.85 -14.92
C VAL A 90 2.51 -7.95 -13.76
N PHE A 91 3.72 -7.40 -13.82
CA PHE A 91 4.28 -6.52 -12.79
C PHE A 91 3.42 -5.26 -12.60
N VAL A 92 3.14 -4.56 -13.70
CA VAL A 92 2.32 -3.34 -13.71
C VAL A 92 0.85 -3.67 -13.43
N GLY A 93 0.33 -4.74 -14.03
CA GLY A 93 -1.03 -5.22 -13.79
C GLY A 93 -1.29 -5.54 -12.31
N ALA A 94 -0.35 -6.23 -11.65
CA ALA A 94 -0.45 -6.55 -10.22
C ALA A 94 -0.41 -5.30 -9.34
N ALA A 95 0.43 -4.30 -9.66
CA ALA A 95 0.45 -3.02 -8.94
C ALA A 95 -0.87 -2.26 -9.07
N ASN A 96 -1.46 -2.24 -10.27
CA ASN A 96 -2.75 -1.62 -10.52
C ASN A 96 -3.89 -2.35 -9.81
N TYR A 97 -3.92 -3.68 -9.92
CA TYR A 97 -4.89 -4.52 -9.22
C TYR A 97 -4.78 -4.33 -7.70
N PHE A 98 -3.55 -4.19 -7.18
CA PHE A 98 -3.30 -3.91 -5.77
C PHE A 98 -3.94 -2.58 -5.35
N ALA A 99 -3.65 -1.50 -6.08
CA ALA A 99 -4.18 -0.17 -5.75
C ALA A 99 -5.72 -0.16 -5.78
N GLN A 100 -6.33 -0.83 -6.75
CA GLN A 100 -7.79 -0.91 -6.91
C GLN A 100 -8.46 -1.77 -5.83
N THR A 101 -7.84 -2.88 -5.45
CA THR A 101 -8.48 -3.91 -4.61
C THR A 101 -8.11 -3.79 -3.13
N TYR A 102 -6.84 -3.48 -2.83
CA TYR A 102 -6.26 -3.58 -1.49
C TYR A 102 -5.72 -2.25 -0.95
N GLY A 103 -5.31 -1.34 -1.82
CA GLY A 103 -4.57 -0.13 -1.46
C GLY A 103 -5.34 0.88 -0.61
N LYS A 104 -6.68 0.80 -0.54
CA LYS A 104 -7.54 1.72 0.26
C LYS A 104 -7.28 3.22 -0.04
N GLY A 105 -6.94 3.54 -1.28
CA GLY A 105 -6.59 4.89 -1.72
C GLY A 105 -5.08 5.15 -1.83
N GLU A 106 -4.24 4.18 -1.47
CA GLU A 106 -2.78 4.20 -1.69
C GLU A 106 -2.41 3.25 -2.83
N ASN A 107 -1.31 3.53 -3.53
CA ASN A 107 -0.76 2.60 -4.53
C ASN A 107 0.25 1.63 -3.90
N LEU A 108 0.76 0.67 -4.68
CA LEU A 108 1.71 -0.32 -4.18
C LEU A 108 3.04 0.31 -3.71
N ALA A 109 3.55 1.33 -4.40
CA ALA A 109 4.79 2.00 -4.01
C ALA A 109 4.66 2.68 -2.64
N GLN A 110 3.50 3.30 -2.38
CA GLN A 110 3.19 3.93 -1.08
C GLN A 110 3.13 2.92 0.06
N TRP A 111 2.53 1.75 -0.20
CA TRP A 111 2.53 0.66 0.77
C TRP A 111 3.96 0.18 1.06
N LEU A 112 4.76 -0.07 0.02
CA LEU A 112 6.14 -0.51 0.17
C LEU A 112 7.03 0.50 0.90
N ASP A 113 6.83 1.80 0.66
CA ASP A 113 7.58 2.87 1.34
C ASP A 113 7.18 3.03 2.82
N SER A 114 5.89 2.80 3.13
CA SER A 114 5.39 2.85 4.53
C SER A 114 5.89 1.68 5.39
N GLU A 115 6.34 0.61 4.75
CA GLU A 115 6.86 -0.57 5.40
C GLU A 115 8.34 -0.40 5.75
N ASN A 116 8.67 -0.51 7.04
CA ASN A 116 10.05 -0.36 7.51
C ASN A 116 10.84 -1.66 7.34
N PHE A 117 11.07 -2.06 6.08
CA PHE A 117 11.75 -3.32 5.71
C PHE A 117 13.22 -3.38 6.18
N ALA A 118 13.83 -2.23 6.49
CA ALA A 118 15.21 -2.13 6.92
C ALA A 118 15.48 -2.72 8.32
N ILE A 119 14.45 -2.80 9.19
CA ILE A 119 14.64 -3.21 10.59
C ILE A 119 14.54 -4.73 10.77
N THR A 120 13.79 -5.43 9.92
CA THR A 120 13.40 -6.83 10.20
C THR A 120 13.86 -7.87 9.19
N ASN A 121 14.33 -7.49 7.99
CA ASN A 121 14.68 -8.47 6.94
C ASN A 121 15.95 -8.08 6.17
N ILE A 122 17.12 -8.53 6.66
CA ILE A 122 18.41 -8.34 5.97
C ILE A 122 18.33 -8.94 4.56
N GLY A 123 18.57 -8.13 3.53
CA GLY A 123 18.57 -8.54 2.12
C GLY A 123 17.26 -8.28 1.37
N LEU A 124 16.14 -8.02 2.07
CA LEU A 124 14.88 -7.67 1.42
C LEU A 124 14.89 -6.23 0.89
N SER A 125 15.60 -5.32 1.56
CA SER A 125 15.69 -3.91 1.17
C SER A 125 16.13 -3.71 -0.28
N THR A 126 17.15 -4.42 -0.75
CA THR A 126 17.63 -4.33 -2.14
C THR A 126 16.58 -4.77 -3.15
N THR A 127 15.80 -5.81 -2.82
CA THR A 127 14.68 -6.27 -3.66
C THR A 127 13.57 -5.23 -3.69
N ILE A 128 13.23 -4.63 -2.56
CA ILE A 128 12.26 -3.52 -2.48
C ILE A 128 12.74 -2.32 -3.29
N ASP A 129 13.99 -1.90 -3.16
CA ASP A 129 14.57 -0.79 -3.93
C ASP A 129 14.48 -1.07 -5.44
N SER A 130 14.72 -2.32 -5.84
CA SER A 130 14.59 -2.74 -7.24
C SER A 130 13.14 -2.73 -7.73
N ILE A 131 12.19 -3.14 -6.88
CA ILE A 131 10.75 -3.03 -7.15
C ILE A 131 10.35 -1.56 -7.29
N MET A 132 10.75 -0.70 -6.34
CA MET A 132 10.47 0.73 -6.35
C MET A 132 11.04 1.40 -7.60
N GLY A 133 12.27 1.07 -7.98
CA GLY A 133 12.87 1.56 -9.22
C GLY A 133 12.12 1.11 -10.47
N ARG A 134 11.64 -0.14 -10.51
CA ARG A 134 10.83 -0.65 -11.62
C ARG A 134 9.44 -0.01 -11.67
N LEU A 135 8.78 0.18 -10.53
CA LEU A 135 7.50 0.89 -10.40
C LEU A 135 7.61 2.34 -10.90
N ALA A 136 8.69 3.04 -10.53
CA ALA A 136 8.93 4.42 -10.95
C ALA A 136 9.11 4.55 -12.47
N LYS A 137 9.72 3.56 -13.15
CA LYS A 137 9.79 3.53 -14.63
C LYS A 137 8.41 3.54 -15.28
N TYR A 138 7.39 3.04 -14.57
CA TYR A 138 5.99 3.02 -15.00
C TYR A 138 5.15 4.14 -14.36
N GLY A 139 5.78 5.16 -13.77
CA GLY A 139 5.07 6.29 -13.15
C GLY A 139 4.36 5.97 -11.82
N ILE A 140 4.59 4.78 -11.25
CA ILE A 140 4.04 4.37 -9.96
C ILE A 140 5.06 4.75 -8.88
N THR A 141 4.75 5.79 -8.10
CA THR A 141 5.66 6.37 -7.11
C THR A 141 4.98 6.53 -5.75
N ALA A 142 5.76 6.53 -4.68
CA ALA A 142 5.29 6.74 -3.31
C ALA A 142 4.87 8.20 -3.08
#